data_AF-A0A976PH00-F1
#
_entry.id   AF-A0A976PH00-F1
#
_cell.length_a   1.000
_cell.length_b   1.000
_cell.length_c   1.000
_cell.angle_alpha   90.00
_cell.angle_beta   90.00
_cell.angle_gamma   90.00
#
_symmetry.space_group_name_H-M   'P 1'
#
loop_
_entity.id
_entity.type
_entity.pdbx_description
1 polymer ?
#
loop_
_entity_poly.entity_id
_entity_poly.type
_entity_poly.pdbx_seq_one_letter_code
_entity_poly.pdbx_strand_id
1 'polypeptide(L)'
;MGKYFKAFIALVLVTPMTAWSLPIDWHGAFGVDSTLIDNYRRLESVVDNSSPTTGSQEVELAAGKHANASWQSYVFRLNPVLIVNDAASLKGEISSGYGRGGYLGDDNKKSNVSNPGASLYYYNQSTGTNDLVLNKFYMELYSDTATYQIGRHSYHWGLGALYNSGDKLWDRHSFTRDGITMNIKLGSFHIRPYWGKISQGSGTTASFTRATNSKEYGFSLLYDNPERDMSFGLLYGKKLANAFNNDDTGPGATANTLGQTDVKITDIYFSKTFGIFDFGIEVPLMGGEIGNVYTGTSQVKYKAKAFLLESNLKVTDSWKFGLDAGQVSGDAGTQSSFDAMYLNPNYQIANLLFRYNLRAVSRADGNRGNIYDSYITNATYFKARAEYVGEKWSWNAAVIKAVANETADLGQTFYVHETNTYVSTGANTTQSDDMGIEIDLGFNYKWNDEINIGGNFGYLMAGDYYSFTNSTGVINSADNSMVLQINTG
;
A
#
# COMPACT_ATOMS: atom_id res chain seq x y z
N MET A 1 3.30 -53.83 45.71
CA MET A 1 3.54 -52.54 45.03
C MET A 1 4.73 -52.66 44.07
N GLY A 2 4.60 -53.18 42.86
CA GLY A 2 3.42 -53.67 42.17
C GLY A 2 3.82 -53.72 40.71
N LYS A 3 3.92 -54.94 40.15
CA LYS A 3 4.25 -55.22 38.74
C LYS A 3 3.35 -54.47 37.72
N TYR A 4 2.35 -53.75 38.20
CA TYR A 4 1.48 -52.82 37.47
C TYR A 4 2.10 -51.46 37.11
N PHE A 5 3.17 -51.00 37.78
CA PHE A 5 3.75 -49.67 37.48
C PHE A 5 4.59 -49.66 36.19
N LYS A 6 5.21 -50.80 35.83
CA LYS A 6 5.96 -50.95 34.56
C LYS A 6 5.05 -51.26 33.36
N ALA A 7 3.85 -51.79 33.60
CA ALA A 7 2.84 -52.01 32.56
C ALA A 7 2.12 -50.70 32.16
N PHE A 8 2.08 -49.69 33.03
CA PHE A 8 1.41 -48.41 32.75
C PHE A 8 2.26 -47.47 31.86
N ILE A 9 3.59 -47.54 31.94
CA ILE A 9 4.49 -46.72 31.09
C ILE A 9 4.61 -47.28 29.66
N ALA A 10 4.38 -48.59 29.47
CA ALA A 10 4.38 -49.21 28.14
C ALA A 10 3.05 -49.03 27.39
N LEU A 11 1.95 -48.66 28.05
CA LEU A 11 0.65 -48.44 27.41
C LEU A 11 0.45 -46.97 26.95
N VAL A 12 1.29 -46.04 27.40
CA VAL A 12 1.20 -44.61 27.03
C VAL A 12 2.10 -44.25 25.83
N LEU A 13 2.97 -45.16 25.38
CA LEU A 13 3.90 -44.92 24.26
C LEU A 13 3.51 -45.64 22.95
N VAL A 14 2.33 -46.26 22.89
CA VAL A 14 1.79 -46.87 21.66
C VAL A 14 0.30 -46.55 21.52
N THR A 15 -0.10 -45.30 21.77
CA THR A 15 -1.22 -44.76 21.01
C THR A 15 -0.68 -44.44 19.63
N PRO A 16 -1.11 -45.11 18.55
CA PRO A 16 -0.90 -44.56 17.22
C PRO A 16 -1.55 -43.18 17.26
N MET A 17 -0.74 -42.13 17.30
CA MET A 17 -1.20 -40.83 16.82
C MET A 17 -1.57 -41.12 15.38
N THR A 18 -2.86 -41.32 15.16
CA THR A 18 -3.42 -41.25 13.83
C THR A 18 -3.00 -39.88 13.34
N ALA A 19 -2.01 -39.84 12.46
CA ALA A 19 -1.73 -38.65 11.69
C ALA A 19 -2.94 -38.52 10.79
N TRP A 20 -3.96 -37.78 11.25
CA TRP A 20 -5.01 -37.31 10.37
C TRP A 20 -4.29 -36.34 9.44
N SER A 21 -3.89 -36.81 8.26
CA SER A 21 -3.42 -35.92 7.20
C SER A 21 -4.65 -35.14 6.77
N LEU A 22 -4.93 -34.04 7.46
CA LEU A 22 -5.82 -33.04 6.91
C LEU A 22 -5.17 -32.55 5.63
N PRO A 23 -5.88 -32.54 4.49
CA PRO A 23 -5.31 -32.05 3.25
C PRO A 23 -4.97 -30.57 3.45
N ILE A 24 -3.68 -30.25 3.29
CA ILE A 24 -3.20 -28.87 3.21
C ILE A 24 -2.84 -28.63 1.76
N ASP A 25 -3.55 -27.69 1.14
CA ASP A 25 -3.16 -27.14 -0.15
C ASP A 25 -2.25 -25.93 0.06
N TRP A 26 -1.20 -25.83 -0.73
CA TRP A 26 -0.26 -24.72 -0.71
C TRP A 26 -0.29 -24.04 -2.07
N HIS A 27 -0.73 -22.80 -2.06
CA HIS A 27 -0.55 -21.89 -3.19
C HIS A 27 0.22 -20.66 -2.71
N GLY A 28 0.57 -19.76 -3.62
CA GLY A 28 1.39 -18.62 -3.24
C GLY A 28 1.84 -17.80 -4.43
N ALA A 29 2.81 -16.93 -4.17
CA ALA A 29 3.43 -16.13 -5.20
C ALA A 29 4.90 -15.91 -4.84
N PHE A 30 5.77 -15.99 -5.84
CA PHE A 30 7.17 -15.63 -5.71
C PHE A 30 7.56 -14.81 -6.93
N GLY A 31 8.09 -13.62 -6.70
CA GLY A 31 8.60 -12.76 -7.76
C GLY A 31 9.88 -12.08 -7.32
N VAL A 32 10.79 -11.84 -8.27
CA VAL A 32 12.01 -11.05 -8.09
C VAL A 32 12.04 -9.92 -9.11
N ASP A 33 12.45 -8.73 -8.68
CA ASP A 33 12.56 -7.56 -9.53
C ASP A 33 13.87 -6.82 -9.28
N SER A 34 14.36 -6.15 -10.33
CA SER A 34 15.49 -5.24 -10.28
C SER A 34 15.03 -3.90 -10.81
N THR A 35 15.18 -2.85 -10.00
CA THR A 35 14.76 -1.49 -10.33
C THR A 35 15.98 -0.58 -10.38
N LEU A 36 16.03 0.29 -11.40
CA LEU A 36 16.99 1.37 -11.55
C LEU A 36 16.21 2.67 -11.75
N ILE A 37 16.56 3.70 -10.98
CA ILE A 37 16.06 5.06 -11.15
C ILE A 37 17.24 5.98 -11.44
N ASP A 38 17.15 6.70 -12.54
CA ASP A 38 18.00 7.86 -12.82
C ASP A 38 17.33 9.11 -12.24
N ASN A 39 18.10 9.90 -11.49
CA ASN A 39 17.63 11.09 -10.78
C ASN A 39 16.38 10.88 -9.90
N TYR A 40 16.47 10.10 -8.81
CA TYR A 40 15.35 9.91 -7.87
C TYR A 40 14.92 11.20 -7.16
N ARG A 41 15.72 12.26 -7.22
CA ARG A 41 15.39 13.55 -6.62
C ARG A 41 14.46 14.38 -7.48
N ARG A 42 14.47 14.16 -8.81
CA ARG A 42 13.74 14.98 -9.80
C ARG A 42 14.22 16.43 -9.84
N LEU A 43 15.51 16.65 -9.59
CA LEU A 43 16.12 17.99 -9.42
C LEU A 43 17.43 18.09 -10.20
N GLU A 44 17.72 19.28 -10.73
CA GLU A 44 19.01 19.59 -11.35
C GLU A 44 20.12 19.73 -10.29
N SER A 45 19.78 20.22 -9.10
CA SER A 45 20.76 20.48 -8.03
C SER A 45 21.44 19.19 -7.56
N VAL A 46 22.78 19.25 -7.52
CA VAL A 46 23.65 18.23 -6.93
C VAL A 46 24.01 18.52 -5.47
N VAL A 47 23.36 19.52 -4.86
CA VAL A 47 23.50 19.88 -3.45
C VAL A 47 22.22 19.48 -2.71
N ASP A 48 22.39 18.98 -1.48
CA ASP A 48 21.27 18.73 -0.60
C ASP A 48 20.82 20.02 0.08
N ASN A 49 19.63 20.53 -0.29
CA ASN A 49 19.03 21.68 0.37
C ASN A 49 17.80 21.30 1.19
N SER A 50 17.46 20.02 1.29
CA SER A 50 16.23 19.54 1.95
C SER A 50 16.23 19.79 3.47
N SER A 51 17.39 19.65 4.13
CA SER A 51 17.56 19.82 5.57
C SER A 51 17.52 21.28 6.07
N PRO A 52 18.21 22.26 5.46
CA PRO A 52 18.21 23.64 5.96
C PRO A 52 16.87 24.37 5.78
N THR A 53 15.95 23.85 4.97
CA THR A 53 14.70 24.54 4.62
C THR A 53 13.47 23.75 5.07
N THR A 54 12.93 24.11 6.24
CA THR A 54 11.67 23.55 6.74
C THR A 54 10.55 23.70 5.71
N GLY A 55 9.82 22.63 5.42
CA GLY A 55 8.72 22.65 4.46
C GLY A 55 9.11 22.49 3.00
N SER A 56 10.37 22.11 2.71
CA SER A 56 10.81 21.79 1.34
C SER A 56 10.17 20.52 0.80
N GLN A 57 9.86 20.53 -0.50
CA GLN A 57 9.41 19.37 -1.26
C GLN A 57 10.59 18.51 -1.73
N GLU A 58 11.83 19.01 -1.64
CA GLU A 58 13.01 18.29 -2.11
C GLU A 58 13.20 16.95 -1.40
N VAL A 59 13.61 15.94 -2.18
CA VAL A 59 14.16 14.69 -1.69
C VAL A 59 15.63 14.90 -1.29
N GLU A 60 16.02 14.38 -0.12
CA GLU A 60 17.39 14.46 0.41
C GLU A 60 18.41 13.80 -0.55
N LEU A 61 19.65 14.28 -0.57
CA LEU A 61 20.69 13.68 -1.40
C LEU A 61 21.43 12.59 -0.62
N ALA A 62 21.38 11.37 -1.15
CA ALA A 62 22.03 10.19 -0.58
C ALA A 62 23.54 10.37 -0.41
N ALA A 63 24.11 9.57 0.52
CA ALA A 63 25.54 9.46 0.71
C ALA A 63 26.25 9.12 -0.61
N GLY A 64 27.41 9.75 -0.85
CA GLY A 64 28.13 9.65 -2.12
C GLY A 64 27.74 10.72 -3.15
N LYS A 65 26.76 11.59 -2.86
CA LYS A 65 26.33 12.71 -3.74
C LYS A 65 25.87 12.26 -5.12
N HIS A 66 25.19 11.12 -5.19
CA HIS A 66 24.59 10.59 -6.41
C HIS A 66 23.06 10.63 -6.31
N ALA A 67 22.41 11.03 -7.41
CA ALA A 67 20.96 11.05 -7.55
C ALA A 67 20.43 9.78 -8.25
N ASN A 68 21.27 8.75 -8.43
CA ASN A 68 20.87 7.50 -9.08
C ASN A 68 20.65 6.43 -8.02
N ALA A 69 19.64 5.60 -8.22
CA ALA A 69 19.25 4.55 -7.31
C ALA A 69 19.10 3.22 -8.04
N SER A 70 19.47 2.14 -7.37
CA SER A 70 19.20 0.79 -7.85
C SER A 70 19.02 -0.15 -6.69
N TRP A 71 18.02 -1.02 -6.76
CA TRP A 71 17.81 -2.07 -5.78
C TRP A 71 17.20 -3.29 -6.45
N GLN A 72 17.33 -4.42 -5.78
CA GLN A 72 16.65 -5.65 -6.15
C GLN A 72 15.71 -6.02 -5.01
N SER A 73 14.49 -6.41 -5.34
CA SER A 73 13.54 -6.87 -4.34
C SER A 73 12.84 -8.14 -4.76
N TYR A 74 12.16 -8.74 -3.80
CA TYR A 74 11.31 -9.89 -4.06
C TYR A 74 9.95 -9.70 -3.39
N VAL A 75 8.97 -10.50 -3.85
CA VAL A 75 7.72 -10.80 -3.16
C VAL A 75 7.71 -12.30 -2.90
N PHE A 76 7.33 -12.69 -1.69
CA PHE A 76 7.21 -14.09 -1.30
C PHE A 76 5.98 -14.27 -0.42
N ARG A 77 5.02 -15.09 -0.88
CA ARG A 77 3.80 -15.43 -0.16
C ARG A 77 3.52 -16.91 -0.26
N LEU A 78 3.18 -17.53 0.87
CA LEU A 78 2.63 -18.87 0.97
C LEU A 78 1.27 -18.80 1.62
N ASN A 79 0.27 -19.36 0.95
CA ASN A 79 -1.12 -19.27 1.32
C ASN A 79 -1.66 -20.68 1.59
N PRO A 80 -1.42 -21.24 2.80
CA PRO A 80 -1.93 -22.55 3.14
C PRO A 80 -3.46 -22.53 3.30
N VAL A 81 -4.11 -23.58 2.79
CA VAL A 81 -5.53 -23.87 3.03
C VAL A 81 -5.64 -25.26 3.65
N LEU A 82 -6.13 -25.30 4.89
CA LEU A 82 -6.34 -26.52 5.66
C LEU A 82 -7.84 -26.80 5.76
N ILE A 83 -8.31 -27.88 5.16
CA ILE A 83 -9.71 -28.30 5.24
C ILE A 83 -9.91 -29.05 6.55
N VAL A 84 -10.76 -28.53 7.43
CA VAL A 84 -11.05 -29.16 8.74
C VAL A 84 -12.19 -30.17 8.59
N ASN A 85 -13.29 -29.75 7.96
CA ASN A 85 -14.45 -30.57 7.59
C ASN A 85 -15.30 -29.82 6.56
N ASP A 86 -16.45 -30.38 6.16
CA ASP A 86 -17.37 -29.80 5.16
C ASP A 86 -17.90 -28.39 5.52
N ALA A 87 -17.92 -28.04 6.80
CA ALA A 87 -18.43 -26.77 7.31
C ALA A 87 -17.32 -25.78 7.70
N ALA A 88 -16.04 -26.18 7.65
CA ALA A 88 -14.95 -25.35 8.14
C ALA A 88 -13.62 -25.53 7.39
N SER A 89 -12.98 -24.42 7.06
CA SER A 89 -11.61 -24.38 6.56
C SER A 89 -10.78 -23.32 7.29
N LEU A 90 -9.47 -23.56 7.43
CA LEU A 90 -8.50 -22.61 7.94
C LEU A 90 -7.64 -22.12 6.78
N LYS A 91 -7.44 -20.80 6.71
CA LYS A 91 -6.70 -20.13 5.65
C LYS A 91 -5.62 -19.23 6.24
N GLY A 92 -4.45 -19.21 5.62
CA GLY A 92 -3.33 -18.38 6.03
C GLY A 92 -2.65 -17.66 4.88
N GLU A 93 -1.83 -16.67 5.20
CA GLU A 93 -0.82 -16.07 4.31
C GLU A 93 0.43 -15.79 5.13
N ILE A 94 1.52 -16.45 4.79
CA ILE A 94 2.86 -16.27 5.34
C ILE A 94 3.71 -15.55 4.29
N SER A 95 4.36 -14.45 4.65
CA SER A 95 5.32 -13.78 3.78
C SER A 95 6.65 -13.58 4.49
N SER A 96 7.62 -13.02 3.76
CA SER A 96 8.87 -12.51 4.32
C SER A 96 8.80 -10.99 4.44
N GLY A 97 9.30 -10.41 5.52
CA GLY A 97 9.48 -8.97 5.71
C GLY A 97 8.21 -8.10 5.65
N TYR A 98 8.43 -6.79 5.70
CA TYR A 98 7.39 -5.78 5.44
C TYR A 98 7.10 -5.68 3.93
N GLY A 99 5.85 -5.47 3.54
CA GLY A 99 5.48 -5.37 2.12
C GLY A 99 5.54 -6.70 1.37
N ARG A 100 5.38 -7.83 2.08
CA ARG A 100 5.41 -9.21 1.58
C ARG A 100 6.69 -9.61 0.84
N GLY A 101 7.80 -8.95 1.14
CA GLY A 101 9.10 -9.41 0.71
C GLY A 101 10.23 -8.60 1.34
N GLY A 102 11.35 -8.53 0.64
CA GLY A 102 12.51 -7.78 1.07
C GLY A 102 13.42 -7.43 -0.10
N TYR A 103 14.62 -6.97 0.23
CA TYR A 103 15.64 -6.62 -0.74
C TYR A 103 16.68 -7.74 -0.88
N LEU A 104 17.15 -7.98 -2.10
CA LEU A 104 18.21 -8.95 -2.38
C LEU A 104 19.57 -8.23 -2.33
N GLY A 105 20.51 -8.76 -1.53
CA GLY A 105 21.88 -8.24 -1.44
C GLY A 105 22.10 -7.02 -0.54
N ASP A 106 21.03 -6.48 0.07
CA ASP A 106 21.08 -5.33 0.99
C ASP A 106 21.27 -5.74 2.47
N ASP A 107 22.04 -6.80 2.74
CA ASP A 107 22.38 -7.18 4.13
C ASP A 107 23.55 -6.35 4.66
N ASN A 108 23.39 -5.80 5.86
CA ASN A 108 24.43 -5.06 6.57
C ASN A 108 25.40 -5.98 7.34
N LYS A 109 25.11 -7.28 7.43
CA LYS A 109 25.97 -8.27 8.09
C LYS A 109 26.72 -9.12 7.06
N LYS A 110 28.03 -8.93 7.05
CA LYS A 110 28.98 -9.77 6.30
C LYS A 110 29.44 -10.93 7.19
N SER A 111 30.16 -11.89 6.60
CA SER A 111 30.86 -12.98 7.30
C SER A 111 31.31 -12.60 8.72
N ASN A 112 31.00 -13.46 9.70
CA ASN A 112 31.39 -13.28 11.11
C ASN A 112 32.91 -13.28 11.35
N VAL A 113 33.71 -13.45 10.30
CA VAL A 113 35.18 -13.45 10.36
C VAL A 113 35.70 -12.06 10.02
N SER A 114 36.29 -11.38 11.01
CA SER A 114 36.92 -10.06 10.86
C SER A 114 38.39 -10.17 10.41
N ASN A 115 38.64 -10.68 9.20
CA ASN A 115 40.00 -10.71 8.63
C ASN A 115 40.03 -10.22 7.16
N PRO A 116 41.21 -9.81 6.64
CA PRO A 116 41.33 -9.33 5.25
C PRO A 116 40.88 -10.36 4.21
N GLY A 117 41.04 -11.66 4.50
CA GLY A 117 40.55 -12.74 3.64
C GLY A 117 39.02 -12.75 3.53
N ALA A 118 38.30 -12.51 4.62
CA ALA A 118 36.83 -12.39 4.63
C ALA A 118 36.36 -11.18 3.82
N SER A 119 37.14 -10.08 3.79
CA SER A 119 36.88 -8.94 2.91
C SER A 119 37.02 -9.27 1.42
N LEU A 120 37.77 -10.32 1.05
CA LEU A 120 37.88 -10.81 -0.34
C LEU A 120 36.66 -11.64 -0.78
N TYR A 121 35.85 -12.12 0.18
CA TYR A 121 34.65 -12.94 -0.07
C TYR A 121 33.37 -12.20 0.38
N TYR A 122 33.16 -11.00 -0.14
CA TYR A 122 32.06 -10.10 0.22
C TYR A 122 30.65 -10.60 -0.18
N TYR A 123 30.56 -11.70 -0.95
CA TYR A 123 29.31 -12.38 -1.30
C TYR A 123 28.87 -13.47 -0.32
N ASN A 124 29.69 -13.80 0.69
CA ASN A 124 29.31 -14.77 1.72
C ASN A 124 28.47 -14.08 2.81
N GLN A 125 27.21 -13.82 2.48
CA GLN A 125 26.19 -13.28 3.37
C GLN A 125 25.22 -14.42 3.71
N SER A 126 25.09 -14.76 4.99
CA SER A 126 24.20 -15.83 5.46
C SER A 126 23.13 -15.34 6.43
N THR A 127 23.14 -14.04 6.70
CA THR A 127 22.16 -13.38 7.55
C THR A 127 21.09 -12.75 6.65
N GLY A 128 19.86 -12.74 7.14
CA GLY A 128 18.76 -12.03 6.52
C GLY A 128 18.02 -11.32 7.65
N THR A 129 17.59 -10.10 7.40
CA THR A 129 16.80 -9.30 8.36
C THR A 129 15.29 -9.47 8.16
N ASN A 130 14.86 -10.31 7.21
CA ASN A 130 13.46 -10.45 6.84
C ASN A 130 12.78 -11.54 7.69
N ASP A 131 12.04 -11.12 8.70
CA ASP A 131 11.19 -12.00 9.52
C ASP A 131 10.12 -12.70 8.67
N LEU A 132 9.65 -13.87 9.12
CA LEU A 132 8.42 -14.47 8.57
C LEU A 132 7.21 -13.79 9.21
N VAL A 133 6.33 -13.26 8.37
CA VAL A 133 5.15 -12.50 8.78
C VAL A 133 3.88 -13.27 8.46
N LEU A 134 3.00 -13.43 9.45
CA LEU A 134 1.66 -13.99 9.27
C LEU A 134 0.67 -12.85 8.94
N ASN A 135 0.47 -12.60 7.65
CA ASN A 135 -0.37 -11.51 7.14
C ASN A 135 -1.86 -11.83 7.23
N LYS A 136 -2.23 -13.10 7.04
CA LYS A 136 -3.61 -13.58 7.14
C LYS A 136 -3.62 -14.87 7.94
N PHE A 137 -4.60 -15.02 8.81
CA PHE A 137 -4.88 -16.26 9.52
C PHE A 137 -6.30 -16.24 10.04
N TYR A 138 -7.17 -17.02 9.41
CA TYR A 138 -8.60 -16.98 9.70
C TYR A 138 -9.29 -18.30 9.35
N MET A 139 -10.45 -18.49 9.95
CA MET A 139 -11.35 -19.60 9.70
C MET A 139 -12.50 -19.13 8.81
N GLU A 140 -12.86 -19.95 7.83
CA GLU A 140 -14.13 -19.83 7.09
C GLU A 140 -15.09 -20.91 7.57
N LEU A 141 -16.24 -20.47 8.08
CA LEU A 141 -17.37 -21.34 8.44
C LEU A 141 -18.46 -21.22 7.39
N TYR A 142 -18.87 -22.35 6.83
CA TYR A 142 -19.91 -22.43 5.82
C TYR A 142 -21.24 -22.76 6.48
N SER A 143 -22.25 -21.92 6.26
CA SER A 143 -23.63 -22.11 6.71
C SER A 143 -24.58 -21.83 5.53
N ASP A 144 -25.77 -22.42 5.58
CA ASP A 144 -26.84 -22.19 4.59
C ASP A 144 -27.19 -20.70 4.41
N THR A 145 -26.97 -19.88 5.45
CA THR A 145 -27.33 -18.46 5.45
C THR A 145 -26.18 -17.53 5.03
N ALA A 146 -24.94 -17.90 5.34
CA ALA A 146 -23.77 -17.05 5.13
C ALA A 146 -22.46 -17.84 5.25
N THR A 147 -21.39 -17.28 4.70
CA THR A 147 -20.01 -17.70 5.02
C THR A 147 -19.41 -16.73 6.03
N TYR A 148 -18.94 -17.22 7.17
CA TYR A 148 -18.34 -16.41 8.22
C TYR A 148 -16.82 -16.49 8.13
N GLN A 149 -16.15 -15.35 8.04
CA GLN A 149 -14.70 -15.23 8.13
C GLN A 149 -14.34 -14.73 9.53
N ILE A 150 -13.57 -15.51 10.29
CA ILE A 150 -13.22 -15.22 11.68
C ILE A 150 -11.70 -15.28 11.84
N GLY A 151 -11.08 -14.15 12.19
CA GLY A 151 -9.63 -14.01 12.34
C GLY A 151 -9.09 -12.86 11.50
N ARG A 152 -7.78 -12.87 11.21
CA ARG A 152 -7.12 -11.89 10.34
C ARG A 152 -7.34 -12.25 8.88
N HIS A 153 -8.15 -11.47 8.17
CA HIS A 153 -8.49 -11.69 6.77
C HIS A 153 -8.45 -10.38 5.99
N SER A 154 -8.29 -10.47 4.67
CA SER A 154 -8.28 -9.31 3.78
C SER A 154 -9.66 -8.99 3.22
N TYR A 155 -9.78 -7.78 2.68
CA TYR A 155 -11.00 -7.33 2.03
C TYR A 155 -10.68 -6.45 0.81
N HIS A 156 -11.47 -6.59 -0.25
CA HIS A 156 -11.37 -5.80 -1.47
C HIS A 156 -12.71 -5.10 -1.74
N TRP A 157 -12.65 -3.84 -2.17
CA TRP A 157 -13.82 -3.06 -2.57
C TRP A 157 -13.53 -2.24 -3.83
N GLY A 158 -14.52 -2.17 -4.73
CA GLY A 158 -14.44 -1.32 -5.92
C GLY A 158 -13.21 -1.58 -6.80
N LEU A 159 -12.56 -0.50 -7.21
CA LEU A 159 -11.27 -0.43 -7.89
C LEU A 159 -10.09 -0.68 -6.93
N GLY A 160 -10.34 -0.81 -5.63
CA GLY A 160 -9.33 -1.02 -4.60
C GLY A 160 -8.68 0.27 -4.13
N ALA A 161 -9.39 1.40 -4.20
CA ALA A 161 -8.85 2.71 -3.84
C ALA A 161 -8.49 2.83 -2.37
N LEU A 162 -9.34 2.30 -1.48
CA LEU A 162 -9.08 2.26 -0.03
C LEU A 162 -8.84 0.84 0.47
N TYR A 163 -9.75 -0.08 0.10
CA TYR A 163 -9.73 -1.46 0.55
C TYR A 163 -9.25 -2.36 -0.59
N ASN A 164 -7.98 -2.74 -0.55
CA ASN A 164 -7.36 -3.62 -1.53
C ASN A 164 -6.85 -4.88 -0.84
N SER A 165 -7.30 -6.05 -1.27
CA SER A 165 -6.90 -7.35 -0.68
C SER A 165 -5.45 -7.74 -0.93
N GLY A 166 -4.81 -7.11 -1.93
CA GLY A 166 -3.44 -7.34 -2.30
C GLY A 166 -3.20 -8.73 -2.88
N ASP A 167 -4.10 -9.32 -3.65
CA ASP A 167 -3.94 -10.71 -4.07
C ASP A 167 -3.07 -10.87 -5.33
N LYS A 168 -2.75 -9.79 -6.07
CA LYS A 168 -1.93 -9.87 -7.29
C LYS A 168 -0.47 -10.19 -6.96
N LEU A 169 0.28 -10.73 -7.93
CA LEU A 169 1.69 -11.17 -7.76
C LEU A 169 2.59 -10.10 -7.13
N TRP A 170 2.49 -8.87 -7.63
CA TRP A 170 3.33 -7.74 -7.22
C TRP A 170 2.68 -6.83 -6.15
N ASP A 171 1.52 -7.22 -5.61
CA ASP A 171 0.87 -6.45 -4.53
C ASP A 171 1.62 -6.64 -3.21
N ARG A 172 2.26 -5.56 -2.76
CA ARG A 172 3.07 -5.56 -1.54
C ARG A 172 2.27 -5.32 -0.28
N HIS A 173 1.12 -4.66 -0.42
CA HIS A 173 0.27 -4.28 0.70
C HIS A 173 -1.04 -5.05 0.68
N SER A 174 -1.70 -5.17 1.82
CA SER A 174 -3.07 -5.65 1.87
C SER A 174 -3.81 -4.96 2.98
N PHE A 175 -5.04 -4.54 2.67
CA PHE A 175 -6.00 -4.22 3.69
C PHE A 175 -6.35 -5.51 4.44
N THR A 176 -6.17 -5.50 5.76
CA THR A 176 -6.51 -6.62 6.65
C THR A 176 -7.41 -6.17 7.78
N ARG A 177 -8.19 -7.11 8.29
CA ARG A 177 -9.06 -6.93 9.45
C ARG A 177 -8.93 -8.13 10.37
N ASP A 178 -8.67 -7.85 11.65
CA ASP A 178 -8.70 -8.85 12.71
C ASP A 178 -10.09 -8.85 13.33
N GLY A 179 -10.95 -9.79 12.91
CA GLY A 179 -12.34 -9.76 13.34
C GLY A 179 -13.24 -10.77 12.66
N ILE A 180 -14.51 -10.40 12.51
CA ILE A 180 -15.56 -11.23 11.93
C ILE A 180 -16.17 -10.48 10.75
N THR A 181 -16.26 -11.15 9.60
CA THR A 181 -17.04 -10.71 8.44
C THR A 181 -18.03 -11.80 8.06
N MET A 182 -19.29 -11.42 7.88
CA MET A 182 -20.31 -12.33 7.35
C MET A 182 -20.48 -12.07 5.87
N ASN A 183 -20.44 -13.09 5.02
CA ASN A 183 -20.68 -12.97 3.58
C ASN A 183 -22.04 -13.56 3.26
N ILE A 184 -23.01 -12.69 2.99
CA ILE A 184 -24.39 -13.07 2.66
C ILE A 184 -24.61 -12.80 1.16
N LYS A 185 -25.12 -13.80 0.43
CA LYS A 185 -25.49 -13.65 -0.99
C LYS A 185 -26.99 -13.89 -1.17
N LEU A 186 -27.71 -12.89 -1.65
CA LEU A 186 -29.16 -12.92 -1.93
C LEU A 186 -29.39 -12.57 -3.40
N GLY A 187 -29.43 -13.59 -4.26
CA GLY A 187 -29.46 -13.37 -5.71
C GLY A 187 -28.21 -12.60 -6.18
N SER A 188 -28.43 -11.43 -6.79
CA SER A 188 -27.39 -10.48 -7.21
C SER A 188 -26.86 -9.57 -6.10
N PHE A 189 -27.43 -9.62 -4.88
CA PHE A 189 -26.97 -8.79 -3.77
C PHE A 189 -25.96 -9.54 -2.90
N HIS A 190 -24.85 -8.88 -2.61
CA HIS A 190 -23.81 -9.31 -1.69
C HIS A 190 -23.79 -8.33 -0.50
N ILE A 191 -24.08 -8.84 0.69
CA ILE A 191 -24.14 -8.04 1.91
C ILE A 191 -23.05 -8.56 2.84
N ARG A 192 -22.18 -7.66 3.32
CA ARG A 192 -21.04 -8.02 4.15
C ARG A 192 -20.92 -7.14 5.39
N PRO A 193 -21.69 -7.40 6.46
CA PRO A 193 -21.45 -6.74 7.73
C PRO A 193 -20.15 -7.27 8.34
N TYR A 194 -19.43 -6.39 9.01
CA TYR A 194 -18.16 -6.72 9.62
C TYR A 194 -17.93 -5.97 10.93
N TRP A 195 -17.11 -6.57 11.78
CA TRP A 195 -16.55 -5.96 12.97
C TRP A 195 -15.11 -6.42 13.12
N GLY A 196 -14.21 -5.51 13.46
CA GLY A 196 -12.81 -5.84 13.69
C GLY A 196 -12.15 -4.93 14.71
N LYS A 197 -11.09 -5.45 15.31
CA LYS A 197 -10.17 -4.72 16.17
C LYS A 197 -8.93 -4.41 15.35
N ILE A 198 -8.47 -3.16 15.36
CA ILE A 198 -7.29 -2.76 14.56
C ILE A 198 -6.04 -2.83 15.42
N SER A 199 -6.05 -2.17 16.59
CA SER A 199 -4.87 -2.07 17.46
C SER A 199 -5.25 -1.85 18.94
N GLN A 200 -4.23 -1.83 19.82
CA GLN A 200 -4.38 -1.81 21.29
C GLN A 200 -3.48 -0.80 22.02
N GLY A 201 -2.98 0.21 21.31
CA GLY A 201 -1.95 1.09 21.81
C GLY A 201 -0.59 0.40 21.83
N SER A 202 0.48 1.18 21.72
CA SER A 202 1.86 0.70 21.64
C SER A 202 2.65 1.10 22.88
N GLY A 203 3.83 0.50 23.04
CA GLY A 203 4.78 0.84 24.09
C GLY A 203 4.22 0.70 25.50
N THR A 204 4.47 1.70 26.34
CA THR A 204 4.05 1.73 27.76
C THR A 204 2.54 1.92 27.95
N THR A 205 1.82 2.27 26.88
CA THR A 205 0.35 2.41 26.88
C THR A 205 -0.38 1.19 26.32
N ALA A 206 0.34 0.16 25.87
CA ALA A 206 -0.28 -1.07 25.39
C ALA A 206 -1.11 -1.73 26.49
N SER A 207 -2.41 -1.92 26.22
CA SER A 207 -3.35 -2.47 27.18
C SER A 207 -4.48 -3.23 26.49
N PHE A 208 -4.94 -4.31 27.12
CA PHE A 208 -6.14 -5.05 26.66
C PHE A 208 -7.45 -4.35 27.02
N THR A 209 -7.38 -3.18 27.66
CA THR A 209 -8.57 -2.42 28.04
C THR A 209 -9.25 -1.76 26.85
N ARG A 210 -10.50 -1.36 27.05
CA ARG A 210 -11.23 -0.58 26.05
C ARG A 210 -10.67 0.82 25.83
N ALA A 211 -9.92 1.36 26.79
CA ALA A 211 -9.41 2.72 26.76
C ALA A 211 -8.32 2.95 25.69
N THR A 212 -7.64 1.88 25.26
CA THR A 212 -6.51 1.92 24.33
C THR A 212 -6.82 1.23 23.00
N ASN A 213 -8.04 0.70 22.82
CA ASN A 213 -8.36 -0.02 21.59
C ASN A 213 -8.70 0.92 20.43
N SER A 214 -8.40 0.46 19.22
CA SER A 214 -8.98 0.97 17.98
C SER A 214 -9.79 -0.15 17.32
N LYS A 215 -10.89 0.22 16.67
CA LYS A 215 -11.84 -0.74 16.09
C LYS A 215 -12.46 -0.20 14.82
N GLU A 216 -12.91 -1.12 13.99
CA GLU A 216 -13.67 -0.84 12.79
C GLU A 216 -14.95 -1.68 12.77
N TYR A 217 -16.04 -1.11 12.32
CA TYR A 217 -17.23 -1.88 11.98
C TYR A 217 -18.00 -1.19 10.89
N GLY A 218 -18.80 -1.96 10.17
CA GLY A 218 -19.52 -1.45 9.02
C GLY A 218 -20.20 -2.55 8.26
N PHE A 219 -20.58 -2.22 7.04
CA PHE A 219 -21.07 -3.18 6.07
C PHE A 219 -20.76 -2.72 4.65
N SER A 220 -20.71 -3.67 3.73
CA SER A 220 -20.85 -3.36 2.31
C SER A 220 -22.09 -4.02 1.73
N LEU A 221 -22.72 -3.31 0.78
CA LEU A 221 -23.82 -3.77 -0.03
C LEU A 221 -23.40 -3.63 -1.48
N LEU A 222 -23.29 -4.74 -2.20
CA LEU A 222 -22.93 -4.77 -3.61
C LEU A 222 -24.03 -5.48 -4.38
N TYR A 223 -24.65 -4.78 -5.32
CA TYR A 223 -25.42 -5.37 -6.39
C TYR A 223 -24.47 -5.73 -7.52
N ASP A 224 -24.36 -7.01 -7.85
CA ASP A 224 -23.53 -7.54 -8.93
C ASP A 224 -24.43 -8.41 -9.82
N ASN A 225 -24.68 -7.94 -11.05
CA ASN A 225 -25.52 -8.63 -12.00
C ASN A 225 -24.72 -8.98 -13.26
N PRO A 226 -24.25 -10.24 -13.38
CA PRO A 226 -23.56 -10.73 -14.57
C PRO A 226 -24.40 -10.66 -15.84
N GLU A 227 -25.72 -10.83 -15.77
CA GLU A 227 -26.60 -10.75 -16.97
C GLU A 227 -26.70 -9.34 -17.52
N ARG A 228 -26.41 -8.33 -16.69
CA ARG A 228 -26.42 -6.93 -17.06
C ARG A 228 -25.01 -6.36 -17.15
N ASP A 229 -23.96 -7.14 -16.93
CA ASP A 229 -22.57 -6.67 -16.82
C ASP A 229 -22.44 -5.37 -16.01
N MET A 230 -23.09 -5.31 -14.85
CA MET A 230 -23.18 -4.09 -14.05
C MET A 230 -23.03 -4.41 -12.57
N SER A 231 -22.22 -3.59 -11.90
CA SER A 231 -22.06 -3.64 -10.46
C SER A 231 -22.28 -2.25 -9.85
N PHE A 232 -23.01 -2.20 -8.75
CA PHE A 232 -23.22 -0.99 -7.97
C PHE A 232 -23.09 -1.32 -6.49
N GLY A 233 -22.28 -0.56 -5.77
CA GLY A 233 -21.97 -0.84 -4.39
C GLY A 233 -21.93 0.39 -3.51
N LEU A 234 -22.28 0.18 -2.25
CA LEU A 234 -22.01 1.09 -1.15
C LEU A 234 -21.28 0.34 -0.04
N LEU A 235 -20.14 0.87 0.36
CA LEU A 235 -19.46 0.50 1.59
C LEU A 235 -19.61 1.62 2.61
N TYR A 236 -20.05 1.27 3.81
CA TYR A 236 -20.09 2.16 4.95
C TYR A 236 -19.32 1.55 6.10
N GLY A 237 -18.35 2.30 6.62
CA GLY A 237 -17.49 1.89 7.72
C GLY A 237 -17.34 3.00 8.76
N LYS A 238 -17.02 2.61 9.98
CA LYS A 238 -16.63 3.52 11.04
C LYS A 238 -15.37 3.02 11.74
N LYS A 239 -14.32 3.83 11.72
CA LYS A 239 -13.06 3.65 12.45
C LYS A 239 -13.09 4.53 13.70
N LEU A 240 -12.76 3.92 14.83
CA LEU A 240 -12.73 4.58 16.12
C LEU A 240 -11.43 4.24 16.83
N ALA A 241 -10.70 5.24 17.30
CA ALA A 241 -9.62 5.08 18.27
C ALA A 241 -9.99 5.80 19.56
N ASN A 242 -9.70 5.19 20.70
CA ASN A 242 -9.91 5.85 22.00
C ASN A 242 -8.72 6.75 22.35
N ALA A 243 -8.94 7.69 23.28
CA ALA A 243 -7.98 8.74 23.63
C ALA A 243 -6.59 8.24 24.08
N PHE A 244 -6.49 7.02 24.61
CA PHE A 244 -5.23 6.44 25.08
C PHE A 244 -4.61 5.46 24.07
N ASN A 245 -5.17 5.37 22.85
CA ASN A 245 -4.49 4.67 21.77
C ASN A 245 -3.41 5.59 21.20
N ASN A 246 -2.15 5.16 21.37
CA ASN A 246 -0.98 5.91 20.93
C ASN A 246 -0.27 5.29 19.71
N ASP A 247 -0.98 4.47 18.92
CA ASP A 247 -0.37 3.80 17.76
C ASP A 247 -0.12 4.75 16.60
N ASP A 248 -0.92 5.80 16.47
CA ASP A 248 -0.87 6.73 15.36
C ASP A 248 -0.26 8.08 15.79
N THR A 249 0.79 8.50 15.09
CA THR A 249 1.42 9.81 15.26
C THR A 249 0.99 10.77 14.14
N GLY A 250 0.71 12.01 14.52
CA GLY A 250 0.26 13.08 13.64
C GLY A 250 1.43 13.75 12.91
N PRO A 251 1.14 14.45 11.80
CA PRO A 251 2.12 15.06 10.90
C PRO A 251 2.81 16.34 11.44
N GLY A 252 3.04 16.44 12.75
CA GLY A 252 3.71 17.58 13.35
C GLY A 252 5.24 17.51 13.21
N ALA A 253 5.91 18.68 13.19
CA ALA A 253 7.37 18.77 13.31
C ALA A 253 7.91 18.14 14.63
N THR A 254 7.02 17.95 15.60
CA THR A 254 7.19 17.03 16.75
C THR A 254 6.07 16.00 16.68
N ALA A 255 6.41 14.71 16.74
CA ALA A 255 5.42 13.64 16.69
C ALA A 255 4.40 13.79 17.83
N ASN A 256 3.17 14.15 17.49
CA ASN A 256 2.04 14.19 18.42
C ASN A 256 1.27 12.88 18.28
N THR A 257 0.76 12.31 19.36
CA THR A 257 -0.20 11.22 19.22
C THR A 257 -1.52 11.75 18.66
N LEU A 258 -2.13 11.07 17.67
CA LEU A 258 -3.47 11.42 17.16
C LEU A 258 -4.53 11.42 18.28
N GLY A 259 -4.49 10.44 19.18
CA GLY A 259 -5.45 10.30 20.27
C GLY A 259 -6.80 9.79 19.79
N GLN A 260 -7.89 10.36 20.33
CA GLN A 260 -9.24 9.89 20.01
C GLN A 260 -9.65 10.27 18.59
N THR A 261 -10.14 9.28 17.83
CA THR A 261 -10.66 9.45 16.46
C THR A 261 -12.06 8.86 16.32
N ASP A 262 -12.88 9.48 15.48
CA ASP A 262 -14.20 9.03 15.06
C ASP A 262 -14.36 9.33 13.57
N VAL A 263 -13.90 8.40 12.73
CA VAL A 263 -13.88 8.55 11.28
C VAL A 263 -14.90 7.63 10.64
N LYS A 264 -15.80 8.20 9.85
CA LYS A 264 -16.74 7.50 8.99
C LYS A 264 -16.17 7.39 7.59
N ILE A 265 -16.37 6.24 6.97
CA ILE A 265 -15.97 5.94 5.60
C ILE A 265 -17.24 5.63 4.82
N THR A 266 -17.43 6.30 3.69
CA THR A 266 -18.50 6.03 2.74
C THR A 266 -17.86 5.91 1.38
N ASP A 267 -17.97 4.76 0.76
CA ASP A 267 -17.27 4.45 -0.48
C ASP A 267 -18.26 3.87 -1.48
N ILE A 268 -18.50 4.64 -2.53
CA ILE A 268 -19.49 4.35 -3.57
C ILE A 268 -18.76 3.80 -4.77
N TYR A 269 -19.21 2.65 -5.27
CA TYR A 269 -18.64 2.00 -6.44
C TYR A 269 -19.71 1.77 -7.49
N PHE A 270 -19.36 1.99 -8.75
CA PHE A 270 -20.19 1.63 -9.88
C PHE A 270 -19.32 1.15 -11.04
N SER A 271 -19.68 0.04 -11.67
CA SER A 271 -19.07 -0.39 -12.92
C SER A 271 -20.12 -0.90 -13.90
N LYS A 272 -19.79 -0.78 -15.18
CA LYS A 272 -20.68 -1.19 -16.27
C LYS A 272 -19.87 -1.53 -17.51
N THR A 273 -20.24 -2.65 -18.13
CA THR A 273 -19.77 -3.02 -19.46
C THR A 273 -20.90 -2.83 -20.49
N PHE A 274 -20.51 -2.29 -21.64
CA PHE A 274 -21.33 -2.01 -22.81
C PHE A 274 -20.65 -2.64 -24.04
N GLY A 275 -20.69 -3.96 -24.14
CA GLY A 275 -20.04 -4.70 -25.22
C GLY A 275 -18.52 -4.48 -25.19
N ILE A 276 -18.01 -3.65 -26.10
CA ILE A 276 -16.58 -3.35 -26.23
C ILE A 276 -16.07 -2.24 -25.30
N PHE A 277 -16.96 -1.49 -24.65
CA PHE A 277 -16.59 -0.41 -23.75
C PHE A 277 -16.94 -0.79 -22.30
N ASP A 278 -16.03 -0.61 -21.36
CA ASP A 278 -16.29 -0.78 -19.93
C ASP A 278 -15.73 0.39 -19.12
N PHE A 279 -16.35 0.67 -17.98
CA PHE A 279 -15.82 1.64 -17.02
C PHE A 279 -16.20 1.27 -15.59
N GLY A 280 -15.39 1.77 -14.65
CA GLY A 280 -15.61 1.75 -13.23
C GLY A 280 -15.38 3.14 -12.63
N ILE A 281 -16.20 3.50 -11.66
CA ILE A 281 -16.08 4.73 -10.87
C ILE A 281 -16.07 4.34 -9.39
N GLU A 282 -15.15 4.92 -8.62
CA GLU A 282 -15.11 4.81 -7.16
C GLU A 282 -15.02 6.22 -6.53
N VAL A 283 -15.84 6.46 -5.52
CA VAL A 283 -15.91 7.74 -4.79
C VAL A 283 -15.78 7.46 -3.29
N PRO A 284 -14.55 7.33 -2.77
CA PRO A 284 -14.32 7.24 -1.34
C PRO A 284 -14.47 8.62 -0.68
N LEU A 285 -15.22 8.65 0.43
CA LEU A 285 -15.45 9.80 1.28
C LEU A 285 -15.10 9.42 2.73
N MET A 286 -14.29 10.24 3.39
CA MET A 286 -13.98 10.08 4.80
C MET A 286 -14.35 11.37 5.55
N GLY A 287 -15.07 11.20 6.66
CA GLY A 287 -15.60 12.32 7.43
C GLY A 287 -15.66 12.04 8.93
N GLY A 288 -15.46 13.06 9.76
CA GLY A 288 -15.59 12.93 11.22
C GLY A 288 -14.52 13.72 11.97
N GLU A 289 -13.91 13.10 12.98
CA GLU A 289 -12.84 13.67 13.82
C GLU A 289 -11.58 12.79 13.72
N ILE A 290 -10.45 13.38 13.35
CA ILE A 290 -9.16 12.69 13.15
C ILE A 290 -8.13 13.01 14.23
N GLY A 291 -8.58 13.44 15.40
CA GLY A 291 -7.70 13.68 16.53
C GLY A 291 -6.73 14.85 16.33
N ASN A 292 -5.58 14.77 16.97
CA ASN A 292 -4.60 15.85 17.16
C ASN A 292 -3.59 15.95 15.99
N VAL A 293 -4.09 16.19 14.78
CA VAL A 293 -3.26 16.21 13.55
C VAL A 293 -2.20 17.33 13.57
N TYR A 294 -2.60 18.57 13.83
CA TYR A 294 -1.71 19.74 13.75
C TYR A 294 -1.06 20.10 15.08
N THR A 295 -1.81 19.97 16.18
CA THR A 295 -1.35 20.29 17.53
C THR A 295 -1.75 19.18 18.48
N GLY A 296 -0.88 18.84 19.46
CA GLY A 296 -1.10 17.74 20.40
C GLY A 296 -2.29 17.90 21.36
N THR A 297 -3.11 18.95 21.20
CA THR A 297 -4.18 19.31 22.13
C THR A 297 -5.52 19.56 21.47
N SER A 298 -5.61 19.63 20.14
CA SER A 298 -6.82 20.03 19.43
C SER A 298 -7.27 18.98 18.43
N GLN A 299 -8.50 18.46 18.63
CA GLN A 299 -9.13 17.58 17.66
C GLN A 299 -9.53 18.34 16.40
N VAL A 300 -9.23 17.75 15.25
CA VAL A 300 -9.47 18.33 13.94
C VAL A 300 -10.54 17.52 13.19
N LYS A 301 -11.40 18.21 12.42
CA LYS A 301 -12.37 17.55 11.54
C LYS A 301 -11.66 16.85 10.40
N TYR A 302 -12.13 15.68 9.99
CA TYR A 302 -11.64 15.01 8.79
C TYR A 302 -12.63 15.21 7.63
N LYS A 303 -12.13 15.57 6.44
CA LYS A 303 -12.95 15.76 5.22
C LYS A 303 -12.20 15.33 3.95
N ALA A 304 -11.70 14.11 3.95
CA ALA A 304 -11.01 13.55 2.80
C ALA A 304 -11.99 12.99 1.76
N LYS A 305 -11.66 13.14 0.47
CA LYS A 305 -12.42 12.56 -0.64
C LYS A 305 -11.52 12.21 -1.82
N ALA A 306 -11.92 11.22 -2.59
CA ALA A 306 -11.42 11.05 -3.94
C ALA A 306 -12.54 10.76 -4.92
N PHE A 307 -12.26 10.99 -6.19
CA PHE A 307 -13.05 10.55 -7.32
C PHE A 307 -12.12 9.83 -8.28
N LEU A 308 -12.47 8.60 -8.67
CA LEU A 308 -11.66 7.76 -9.55
C LEU A 308 -12.53 7.24 -10.68
N LEU A 309 -12.01 7.27 -11.89
CA LEU A 309 -12.60 6.73 -13.10
C LEU A 309 -11.55 5.88 -13.80
N GLU A 310 -11.90 4.63 -14.11
CA GLU A 310 -11.15 3.77 -15.01
C GLU A 310 -12.07 3.39 -16.16
N SER A 311 -11.61 3.55 -17.41
CA SER A 311 -12.40 3.20 -18.58
C SER A 311 -11.56 2.54 -19.65
N ASN A 312 -12.23 1.76 -20.50
CA ASN A 312 -11.61 0.82 -21.40
C ASN A 312 -12.45 0.65 -22.66
N LEU A 313 -11.79 0.57 -23.81
CA LEU A 313 -12.37 0.30 -25.12
C LEU A 313 -11.57 -0.83 -25.78
N LYS A 314 -12.17 -2.01 -25.86
CA LYS A 314 -11.63 -3.19 -26.56
C LYS A 314 -11.92 -3.08 -28.06
N VAL A 315 -10.95 -2.58 -28.83
CA VAL A 315 -11.11 -2.34 -30.28
C VAL A 315 -10.99 -3.65 -31.07
N THR A 316 -10.10 -4.54 -30.64
CA THR A 316 -9.94 -5.90 -31.20
C THR A 316 -9.67 -6.88 -30.07
N ASP A 317 -9.56 -8.19 -30.37
CA ASP A 317 -9.15 -9.17 -29.37
C ASP A 317 -7.77 -8.91 -28.77
N SER A 318 -6.88 -8.27 -29.53
CA SER A 318 -5.54 -7.92 -29.07
C SER A 318 -5.35 -6.47 -28.63
N TRP A 319 -6.29 -5.55 -28.86
CA TRP A 319 -6.06 -4.12 -28.60
C TRP A 319 -7.12 -3.54 -27.69
N LYS A 320 -6.65 -2.89 -26.63
CA LYS A 320 -7.47 -2.20 -25.64
C LYS A 320 -6.90 -0.79 -25.43
N PHE A 321 -7.76 0.22 -25.49
CA PHE A 321 -7.41 1.58 -25.12
C PHE A 321 -8.12 1.93 -23.83
N GLY A 322 -7.49 2.72 -22.97
CA GLY A 322 -8.07 3.12 -21.68
C GLY A 322 -7.85 4.58 -21.38
N LEU A 323 -8.82 5.16 -20.69
CA LEU A 323 -8.73 6.49 -20.10
C LEU A 323 -9.03 6.36 -18.62
N ASP A 324 -8.06 6.72 -17.79
CA ASP A 324 -8.21 6.74 -16.35
C ASP A 324 -8.06 8.19 -15.88
N ALA A 325 -8.87 8.62 -14.92
CA ALA A 325 -8.83 9.97 -14.38
C ALA A 325 -9.16 9.94 -12.90
N GLY A 326 -8.55 10.82 -12.13
CA GLY A 326 -8.88 10.91 -10.72
C GLY A 326 -8.48 12.22 -10.08
N GLN A 327 -9.15 12.50 -8.97
CA GLN A 327 -8.85 13.61 -8.08
C GLN A 327 -8.82 13.05 -6.65
N VAL A 328 -7.70 13.21 -5.97
CA VAL A 328 -7.47 12.77 -4.59
C VAL A 328 -7.16 13.99 -3.75
N SER A 329 -7.99 14.28 -2.75
CA SER A 329 -7.86 15.50 -1.95
C SER A 329 -6.50 15.58 -1.25
N GLY A 330 -5.94 16.79 -1.23
CA GLY A 330 -4.81 17.16 -0.40
C GLY A 330 -5.28 17.98 0.79
N ASP A 331 -4.40 18.14 1.78
CA ASP A 331 -4.59 19.12 2.84
C ASP A 331 -3.90 20.44 2.49
N ALA A 332 -4.61 21.56 2.67
CA ALA A 332 -4.10 22.91 2.40
C ALA A 332 -3.26 23.50 3.55
N GLY A 333 -3.08 22.76 4.66
CA GLY A 333 -2.46 23.28 5.88
C GLY A 333 -3.36 24.22 6.67
N THR A 334 -4.69 24.09 6.56
CA THR A 334 -5.62 24.85 7.40
C THR A 334 -5.96 24.07 8.66
N GLN A 335 -5.89 24.69 9.84
CA GLN A 335 -6.13 23.97 11.11
C GLN A 335 -7.59 23.60 11.37
N SER A 336 -8.52 23.98 10.48
CA SER A 336 -9.97 23.80 10.68
C SER A 336 -10.46 22.40 10.32
N SER A 337 -9.80 21.75 9.36
CA SER A 337 -9.99 20.36 8.99
C SER A 337 -8.70 19.79 8.41
N PHE A 338 -8.58 18.47 8.44
CA PHE A 338 -7.60 17.73 7.67
C PHE A 338 -8.31 17.13 6.47
N ASP A 339 -7.82 17.45 5.27
CA ASP A 339 -8.55 17.15 4.04
C ASP A 339 -7.80 16.15 3.14
N ALA A 340 -6.55 15.79 3.46
CA ALA A 340 -5.76 14.84 2.66
C ALA A 340 -6.33 13.42 2.69
N MET A 341 -6.50 12.82 1.51
CA MET A 341 -6.76 11.40 1.33
C MET A 341 -5.50 10.68 0.84
N TYR A 342 -5.27 9.47 1.32
CA TYR A 342 -4.20 8.59 0.85
C TYR A 342 -4.85 7.32 0.30
N LEU A 343 -4.69 7.09 -1.01
CA LEU A 343 -5.17 5.85 -1.63
C LEU A 343 -4.25 4.69 -1.25
N ASN A 344 -4.80 3.47 -1.27
CA ASN A 344 -4.06 2.25 -0.98
C ASN A 344 -2.78 2.17 -1.84
N PRO A 345 -1.61 1.80 -1.30
CA PRO A 345 -0.37 1.76 -2.07
C PRO A 345 -0.36 0.81 -3.27
N ASN A 346 -1.26 -0.17 -3.32
CA ASN A 346 -1.41 -1.03 -4.50
C ASN A 346 -2.23 -0.36 -5.62
N TYR A 347 -2.94 0.74 -5.33
CA TYR A 347 -3.64 1.52 -6.34
C TYR A 347 -2.64 2.46 -7.03
N GLN A 348 -2.16 2.05 -8.20
CA GLN A 348 -1.05 2.69 -8.90
C GLN A 348 -1.41 3.00 -10.35
N ILE A 349 -1.13 4.23 -10.78
CA ILE A 349 -1.46 4.71 -12.12
C ILE A 349 -0.24 4.96 -13.00
N ALA A 350 0.96 5.01 -12.42
CA ALA A 350 2.21 5.38 -13.09
C ALA A 350 3.36 4.46 -12.63
N ASN A 351 4.44 4.35 -13.40
CA ASN A 351 5.60 3.56 -13.03
C ASN A 351 6.57 4.29 -12.09
N LEU A 352 6.56 5.62 -12.03
CA LEU A 352 7.49 6.41 -11.21
C LEU A 352 6.79 7.48 -10.36
N LEU A 353 5.87 8.26 -10.93
CA LEU A 353 5.27 9.44 -10.30
C LEU A 353 4.66 9.12 -8.92
N PHE A 354 3.95 7.99 -8.82
CA PHE A 354 3.23 7.56 -7.61
C PHE A 354 3.65 6.19 -7.06
N ARG A 355 4.60 5.50 -7.71
CA ARG A 355 4.92 4.10 -7.38
C ARG A 355 5.90 3.95 -6.22
N TYR A 356 6.80 4.92 -6.05
CA TYR A 356 7.89 4.81 -5.09
C TYR A 356 7.90 5.97 -4.08
N ASN A 357 8.20 5.63 -2.83
CA ASN A 357 8.60 6.60 -1.81
C ASN A 357 10.08 6.95 -2.03
N LEU A 358 10.33 7.96 -2.86
CA LEU A 358 11.70 8.32 -3.26
C LEU A 358 12.54 8.87 -2.10
N ARG A 359 11.90 9.34 -1.01
CA ARG A 359 12.64 9.73 0.21
C ARG A 359 13.24 8.53 0.94
N ALA A 360 12.67 7.34 0.77
CA ALA A 360 13.24 6.11 1.35
C ALA A 360 14.55 5.69 0.68
N VAL A 361 14.84 6.19 -0.53
CA VAL A 361 16.09 5.91 -1.25
C VAL A 361 17.30 6.54 -0.56
N SER A 362 17.19 7.82 -0.18
CA SER A 362 18.33 8.61 0.31
C SER A 362 18.50 8.61 1.82
N ARG A 363 17.46 8.25 2.59
CA ARG A 363 17.55 8.19 4.04
C ARG A 363 18.57 7.16 4.48
N ALA A 364 19.60 7.63 5.18
CA ALA A 364 20.69 6.78 5.67
C ALA A 364 20.42 6.17 7.05
N ASP A 365 19.42 6.68 7.78
CA ASP A 365 19.11 6.26 9.15
C ASP A 365 18.44 4.88 9.23
N GLY A 366 18.29 4.34 10.44
CA GLY A 366 17.60 3.05 10.66
C GLY A 366 16.08 3.11 10.46
N ASN A 367 15.55 4.24 10.00
CA ASN A 367 14.12 4.52 9.84
C ASN A 367 13.80 4.99 8.40
N ARG A 368 14.43 4.34 7.41
CA ARG A 368 14.33 4.70 5.99
C ARG A 368 12.90 4.69 5.43
N GLY A 369 11.95 4.07 6.12
CA GLY A 369 10.65 3.71 5.56
C GLY A 369 10.80 2.61 4.50
N ASN A 370 9.69 2.20 3.88
CA ASN A 370 9.75 1.27 2.75
C ASN A 370 9.61 2.04 1.42
N ILE A 371 10.36 1.63 0.39
CA ILE A 371 10.31 2.27 -0.93
C ILE A 371 8.96 2.09 -1.62
N TYR A 372 8.17 1.11 -1.19
CA TYR A 372 6.83 0.82 -1.70
C TYR A 372 5.72 1.42 -0.83
N ASP A 373 6.06 2.25 0.17
CA ASP A 373 5.08 3.04 0.94
C ASP A 373 4.74 4.33 0.20
N SER A 374 4.23 4.19 -1.02
CA SER A 374 3.83 5.31 -1.86
C SER A 374 2.33 5.32 -2.06
N TYR A 375 1.73 6.49 -1.85
CA TYR A 375 0.28 6.71 -1.85
C TYR A 375 -0.01 7.80 -2.86
N ILE A 376 -1.07 7.65 -3.64
CA ILE A 376 -1.63 8.80 -4.37
C ILE A 376 -2.35 9.68 -3.34
N THR A 377 -1.90 10.92 -3.22
CA THR A 377 -2.48 11.97 -2.37
C THR A 377 -2.25 13.32 -3.04
N ASN A 378 -3.08 14.32 -2.72
CA ASN A 378 -2.94 15.69 -3.23
C ASN A 378 -2.75 15.78 -4.75
N ALA A 379 -3.54 15.05 -5.53
CA ALA A 379 -3.32 14.96 -6.97
C ALA A 379 -4.63 14.99 -7.76
N THR A 380 -4.64 15.72 -8.87
CA THR A 380 -5.55 15.49 -9.99
C THR A 380 -4.75 14.93 -11.15
N TYR A 381 -5.17 13.81 -11.70
CA TYR A 381 -4.45 13.12 -12.76
C TYR A 381 -5.35 12.69 -13.92
N PHE A 382 -4.71 12.53 -15.06
CA PHE A 382 -5.29 11.92 -16.26
C PHE A 382 -4.28 10.95 -16.86
N LYS A 383 -4.75 9.78 -17.29
CA LYS A 383 -3.96 8.74 -17.92
C LYS A 383 -4.66 8.26 -19.19
N ALA A 384 -3.95 8.33 -20.31
CA ALA A 384 -4.33 7.65 -21.54
C ALA A 384 -3.42 6.45 -21.74
N ARG A 385 -3.99 5.27 -21.96
CA ARG A 385 -3.21 4.03 -22.17
C ARG A 385 -3.67 3.23 -23.37
N ALA A 386 -2.72 2.51 -23.94
CA ALA A 386 -2.93 1.50 -24.97
C ALA A 386 -2.30 0.19 -24.49
N GLU A 387 -3.01 -0.91 -24.69
CA GLU A 387 -2.58 -2.25 -24.31
C GLU A 387 -2.75 -3.18 -25.52
N TYR A 388 -1.68 -3.89 -25.83
CA TYR A 388 -1.68 -4.98 -26.79
C TYR A 388 -1.55 -6.31 -26.06
N VAL A 389 -2.41 -7.29 -26.35
CA VAL A 389 -2.40 -8.63 -25.78
C VAL A 389 -2.34 -9.66 -26.92
N GLY A 390 -1.20 -10.33 -27.03
CA GLY A 390 -1.03 -11.54 -27.84
C GLY A 390 -1.04 -12.81 -26.99
N GLU A 391 -0.74 -13.96 -27.60
CA GLU A 391 -0.74 -15.24 -26.89
C GLU A 391 0.33 -15.35 -25.80
N LYS A 392 1.54 -14.84 -26.08
CA LYS A 392 2.68 -14.89 -25.16
C LYS A 392 3.17 -13.53 -24.70
N TRP A 393 2.83 -12.47 -25.42
CA TRP A 393 3.35 -11.14 -25.16
C TRP A 393 2.18 -10.20 -24.90
N SER A 394 2.24 -9.45 -23.82
CA SER A 394 1.48 -8.22 -23.67
C SER A 394 2.40 -7.01 -23.58
N TRP A 395 1.92 -5.90 -24.11
CA TRP A 395 2.60 -4.61 -24.10
C TRP A 395 1.63 -3.56 -23.63
N ASN A 396 2.06 -2.65 -22.77
CA ASN A 396 1.29 -1.49 -22.38
C ASN A 396 2.10 -0.22 -22.59
N ALA A 397 1.42 0.83 -23.05
CA ALA A 397 1.96 2.16 -23.15
C ALA A 397 0.98 3.13 -22.50
N ALA A 398 1.47 4.12 -21.75
CA ALA A 398 0.61 5.15 -21.18
C ALA A 398 1.28 6.52 -21.15
N VAL A 399 0.46 7.57 -21.21
CA VAL A 399 0.84 8.94 -20.91
C VAL A 399 0.00 9.40 -19.74
N ILE A 400 0.66 9.86 -18.69
CA ILE A 400 0.06 10.31 -17.44
C ILE A 400 0.43 11.78 -17.24
N LYS A 401 -0.55 12.62 -16.91
CA LYS A 401 -0.31 13.99 -16.43
C LYS A 401 -0.91 14.13 -15.05
N ALA A 402 -0.22 14.80 -14.14
CA ALA A 402 -0.76 15.13 -12.83
C ALA A 402 -0.46 16.58 -12.43
N VAL A 403 -1.32 17.13 -11.58
CA VAL A 403 -1.14 18.41 -10.90
C VAL A 403 -1.51 18.25 -9.43
N ALA A 404 -0.86 19.02 -8.56
CA ALA A 404 -1.16 19.06 -7.15
C ALA A 404 -2.48 19.82 -6.89
N ASN A 405 -3.31 19.34 -5.98
CA ASN A 405 -4.57 20.04 -5.65
C ASN A 405 -4.35 21.21 -4.69
N GLU A 406 -3.39 21.05 -3.79
CA GLU A 406 -3.00 22.01 -2.76
C GLU A 406 -1.50 22.27 -2.89
N THR A 407 -1.10 23.54 -2.84
CA THR A 407 0.29 23.99 -2.93
C THR A 407 0.58 25.04 -1.86
N ALA A 408 1.86 25.28 -1.56
CA ALA A 408 2.25 26.34 -0.66
C ALA A 408 2.10 27.72 -1.31
N ASP A 409 1.33 28.62 -0.69
CA ASP A 409 1.21 30.02 -1.10
C ASP A 409 2.04 30.95 -0.21
N LEU A 410 2.71 31.94 -0.82
CA LEU A 410 3.53 32.91 -0.11
C LEU A 410 2.79 33.53 1.10
N GLY A 411 3.38 33.38 2.29
CA GLY A 411 2.86 33.89 3.56
C GLY A 411 1.72 33.05 4.18
N GLN A 412 1.27 31.98 3.53
CA GLN A 412 0.22 31.09 4.05
C GLN A 412 0.82 29.83 4.66
N THR A 413 0.17 29.29 5.69
CA THR A 413 0.48 27.96 6.21
C THR A 413 0.16 26.92 5.16
N PHE A 414 0.89 25.80 5.17
CA PHE A 414 0.73 24.76 4.16
C PHE A 414 1.09 23.39 4.73
N TYR A 415 0.78 22.36 3.95
CA TYR A 415 1.07 20.98 4.29
C TYR A 415 1.95 20.35 3.20
N VAL A 416 3.01 19.66 3.61
CA VAL A 416 3.89 18.91 2.72
C VAL A 416 3.46 17.45 2.74
N HIS A 417 2.83 16.97 1.66
CA HIS A 417 2.23 15.64 1.61
C HIS A 417 3.25 14.50 1.52
N GLU A 418 4.45 14.74 0.98
CA GLU A 418 5.49 13.69 0.93
C GLU A 418 6.13 13.42 2.30
N THR A 419 6.29 14.44 3.14
CA THR A 419 6.85 14.28 4.48
C THR A 419 5.78 14.16 5.55
N ASN A 420 4.51 14.33 5.18
CA ASN A 420 3.38 14.48 6.09
C ASN A 420 3.73 15.51 7.16
N THR A 421 3.96 16.75 6.75
CA THR A 421 4.40 17.81 7.66
C THR A 421 3.59 19.07 7.50
N TYR A 422 3.00 19.55 8.60
CA TYR A 422 2.37 20.86 8.67
C TYR A 422 3.41 21.97 8.94
N VAL A 423 3.37 23.04 8.14
CA VAL A 423 4.25 24.19 8.27
C VAL A 423 3.47 25.42 8.74
N SER A 424 3.69 25.80 10.01
CA SER A 424 2.92 26.84 10.70
C SER A 424 3.45 28.27 10.50
N THR A 425 4.68 28.43 10.00
CA THR A 425 5.34 29.74 9.88
C THR A 425 5.00 30.51 8.60
N GLY A 426 4.20 29.92 7.72
CA GLY A 426 3.93 30.43 6.38
C GLY A 426 5.00 30.04 5.36
N ALA A 427 4.63 29.94 4.07
CA ALA A 427 5.57 29.72 2.99
C ALA A 427 6.39 30.98 2.68
N ASN A 428 7.67 30.80 2.35
CA ASN A 428 8.58 31.88 1.95
C ASN A 428 8.52 32.19 0.45
N THR A 429 7.96 31.26 -0.34
CA THR A 429 7.76 31.36 -1.79
C THR A 429 6.47 30.62 -2.15
N THR A 430 5.94 30.86 -3.36
CA THR A 430 4.81 30.08 -3.90
C THR A 430 5.34 28.82 -4.59
N GLN A 431 4.71 27.67 -4.33
CA GLN A 431 4.98 26.38 -4.96
C GLN A 431 4.16 26.23 -6.25
N SER A 432 4.76 25.64 -7.29
CA SER A 432 4.04 25.26 -8.51
C SER A 432 3.15 24.06 -8.27
N ASP A 433 2.01 23.96 -8.96
CA ASP A 433 1.12 22.79 -8.94
C ASP A 433 1.51 21.72 -9.96
N ASP A 434 2.44 22.01 -10.86
CA ASP A 434 2.83 21.08 -11.92
C ASP A 434 3.67 19.92 -11.39
N MET A 435 3.06 18.73 -11.28
CA MET A 435 3.77 17.49 -10.94
C MET A 435 4.46 16.88 -12.17
N GLY A 436 4.06 17.27 -13.38
CA GLY A 436 4.68 16.85 -14.63
C GLY A 436 3.88 15.82 -15.43
N ILE A 437 4.58 15.23 -16.41
CA ILE A 437 4.04 14.26 -17.36
C ILE A 437 4.94 13.02 -17.39
N GLU A 438 4.35 11.84 -17.26
CA GLU A 438 5.05 10.56 -17.35
C GLU A 438 4.65 9.78 -18.60
N ILE A 439 5.64 9.18 -19.26
CA ILE A 439 5.44 8.20 -20.33
C ILE A 439 5.87 6.84 -19.81
N ASP A 440 4.91 5.91 -19.80
CA ASP A 440 5.11 4.54 -19.37
C ASP A 440 5.13 3.58 -20.55
N LEU A 441 6.05 2.62 -20.50
CA LEU A 441 6.08 1.46 -21.37
C LEU A 441 6.29 0.21 -20.52
N GLY A 442 5.59 -0.86 -20.81
CA GLY A 442 5.84 -2.15 -20.19
C GLY A 442 5.57 -3.29 -21.13
N PHE A 443 6.15 -4.43 -20.79
CA PHE A 443 5.90 -5.68 -21.47
C PHE A 443 5.82 -6.81 -20.46
N ASN A 444 5.12 -7.87 -20.84
CA ASN A 444 5.11 -9.13 -20.13
C ASN A 444 5.18 -10.27 -21.16
N TYR A 445 6.15 -11.14 -20.96
CA TYR A 445 6.30 -12.40 -21.67
C TYR A 445 5.87 -13.56 -20.79
N LYS A 446 4.79 -14.23 -21.20
CA LYS A 446 4.30 -15.47 -20.61
C LYS A 446 5.21 -16.62 -21.01
N TRP A 447 6.12 -17.02 -20.12
CA TRP A 447 7.01 -18.16 -20.33
C TRP A 447 6.21 -19.47 -20.31
N ASN A 448 5.31 -19.62 -19.33
CA ASN A 448 4.28 -20.65 -19.23
C ASN A 448 3.07 -20.12 -18.43
N ASP A 449 2.16 -20.99 -17.98
CA ASP A 449 0.96 -20.56 -17.25
C ASP A 449 1.26 -19.96 -15.86
N GLU A 450 2.41 -20.30 -15.27
CA GLU A 450 2.81 -19.93 -13.92
C GLU A 450 3.93 -18.89 -13.86
N ILE A 451 4.71 -18.71 -14.92
CA ILE A 451 5.94 -17.90 -14.96
C ILE A 451 5.82 -16.83 -16.02
N ASN A 452 6.05 -15.59 -15.60
CA ASN A 452 6.07 -14.42 -16.45
C ASN A 452 7.39 -13.66 -16.30
N ILE A 453 7.88 -13.10 -17.40
CA ILE A 453 9.04 -12.21 -17.43
C ILE A 453 8.56 -10.85 -17.94
N GLY A 454 8.63 -9.84 -17.09
CA GLY A 454 8.19 -8.50 -17.40
C GLY A 454 9.29 -7.46 -17.35
N GLY A 455 9.01 -6.32 -17.95
CA GLY A 455 9.80 -5.11 -17.80
C GLY A 455 8.91 -3.88 -17.83
N ASN A 456 9.29 -2.87 -17.05
CA ASN A 456 8.63 -1.58 -17.01
C ASN A 456 9.66 -0.47 -17.23
N PHE A 457 9.26 0.56 -17.95
CA PHE A 457 10.00 1.79 -18.17
C PHE A 457 9.05 2.95 -17.88
N GLY A 458 9.56 3.97 -17.19
CA GLY A 458 8.84 5.22 -16.97
C GLY A 458 9.79 6.39 -17.19
N TYR A 459 9.37 7.37 -17.98
CA TYR A 459 10.10 8.63 -18.16
C TYR A 459 9.23 9.78 -17.67
N LEU A 460 9.61 10.37 -16.54
CA LEU A 460 8.94 11.49 -15.93
C LEU A 460 9.62 12.78 -16.34
N MET A 461 8.89 13.58 -17.12
CA MET A 461 9.17 15.00 -17.26
C MET A 461 8.65 15.70 -16.01
N ALA A 462 9.51 15.84 -15.02
CA ALA A 462 9.13 16.35 -13.71
C ALA A 462 8.76 17.83 -13.79
N GLY A 463 7.66 18.21 -13.15
CA GLY A 463 7.27 19.61 -13.04
C GLY A 463 7.86 20.30 -11.81
N ASP A 464 7.75 21.63 -11.78
CA ASP A 464 8.32 22.51 -10.75
C ASP A 464 7.70 22.30 -9.35
N TYR A 465 6.67 21.47 -9.19
CA TYR A 465 6.16 21.09 -7.87
C TYR A 465 7.27 20.52 -6.98
N TYR A 466 8.16 19.68 -7.55
CA TYR A 466 9.21 18.99 -6.81
C TYR A 466 10.43 19.86 -6.49
N SER A 467 10.62 20.98 -7.18
CA SER A 467 11.75 21.91 -6.98
C SER A 467 11.54 22.92 -5.86
N PHE A 468 10.40 22.86 -5.18
CA PHE A 468 10.05 23.77 -4.10
C PHE A 468 10.94 23.57 -2.85
N THR A 469 11.72 24.60 -2.53
CA THR A 469 12.63 24.63 -1.38
C THR A 469 12.07 25.35 -0.16
N ASN A 470 10.93 26.06 -0.29
CA ASN A 470 10.46 27.01 0.72
C ASN A 470 11.53 28.04 1.17
N SER A 471 12.35 28.55 0.24
CA SER A 471 13.41 29.53 0.52
C SER A 471 13.55 30.55 -0.59
N THR A 472 13.76 31.82 -0.23
CA THR A 472 14.07 32.89 -1.19
C THR A 472 15.55 32.93 -1.58
N GLY A 473 16.42 32.33 -0.77
CA GLY A 473 17.88 32.31 -0.99
C GLY A 473 18.41 31.03 -1.61
N VAL A 474 17.60 29.98 -1.66
CA VAL A 474 17.96 28.68 -2.23
C VAL A 474 16.87 28.29 -3.22
N ILE A 475 17.17 28.39 -4.51
CA ILE A 475 16.25 28.09 -5.61
C ILE A 475 16.77 26.85 -6.33
N ASN A 476 15.87 25.95 -6.70
CA ASN A 476 16.18 24.76 -7.47
C ASN A 476 15.25 24.66 -8.67
N SER A 477 15.60 23.80 -9.63
CA SER A 477 14.81 23.51 -10.84
C SER A 477 14.48 22.02 -10.87
N ALA A 478 13.31 21.70 -11.41
CA ALA A 478 12.96 20.31 -11.67
C ALA A 478 13.84 19.75 -12.79
N ASP A 479 14.15 18.45 -12.70
CA ASP A 479 14.83 17.70 -13.76
C ASP A 479 14.14 16.36 -13.97
N ASN A 480 14.28 15.84 -15.17
CA ASN A 480 13.62 14.61 -15.59
C ASN A 480 14.17 13.42 -14.80
N SER A 481 13.31 12.43 -14.61
CA SER A 481 13.67 11.18 -13.94
C SER A 481 13.20 9.99 -14.77
N MET A 482 13.96 8.90 -14.70
CA MET A 482 13.68 7.70 -15.46
C MET A 482 13.71 6.50 -14.55
N VAL A 483 12.79 5.56 -14.72
CA VAL A 483 12.83 4.24 -14.09
C VAL A 483 12.91 3.14 -15.15
N LEU A 484 13.73 2.13 -14.86
CA LEU A 484 13.73 0.85 -15.54
C LEU A 484 13.55 -0.24 -14.48
N GLN A 485 12.63 -1.17 -14.74
CA GLN A 485 12.44 -2.36 -13.93
C GLN A 485 12.40 -3.59 -14.82
N ILE A 486 13.05 -4.67 -14.39
CA ILE A 486 12.86 -6.01 -14.94
C ILE A 486 12.37 -6.90 -13.80
N ASN A 487 11.39 -7.74 -14.08
CA ASN A 487 10.78 -8.60 -13.09
C ASN A 487 10.48 -9.99 -13.64
N THR A 488 10.51 -10.98 -12.75
CA THR A 488 10.15 -12.37 -13.05
C THR A 488 9.36 -12.93 -11.89
N GLY A 489 8.25 -13.61 -12.14
CA GLY A 489 7.48 -14.29 -11.09
C GLY A 489 6.23 -14.98 -11.59
#